data_AF-A0A972FZG6-F1
#
_entry.id   AF-A0A972FZG6-F1
#
_cell.length_a   1.000
_cell.length_b   1.000
_cell.length_c   1.000
_cell.angle_alpha   90.00
_cell.angle_beta   90.00
_cell.angle_gamma   90.00
#
_symmetry.space_group_name_H-M   'P 1'
#
loop_
_entity.id
_entity.type
_entity.pdbx_description
1 polymer ?
#
loop_
_entity_poly.entity_id
_entity_poly.type
_entity_poly.pdbx_seq_one_letter_code
_entity_poly.pdbx_strand_id
1 'polypeptide(L)' 'MDALPSEAADLLRAVELQGISQKEYAEKAGISYSTLKSRVQASRRQLRQLFDQCCDIAFASDGSIMDYSRKSTGCDRC' A
#
# COMPACT_ATOMS: atom_id res chain seq x y z
N MET A 1 7.10 -0.45 -6.39
CA MET A 1 7.08 -0.79 -4.94
C MET A 1 8.43 -0.54 -4.28
N ASP A 2 9.48 -0.26 -5.04
CA ASP A 2 10.87 -0.15 -4.54
C ASP A 2 11.16 1.16 -3.80
N ALA A 3 10.23 2.12 -3.85
CA ALA A 3 10.26 3.35 -3.05
C ALA A 3 9.66 3.17 -1.64
N LEU A 4 9.13 1.99 -1.30
CA LEU A 4 8.71 1.64 0.06
C LEU A 4 9.86 1.02 0.86
N PRO A 5 9.83 1.09 2.19
CA PRO A 5 10.67 0.22 3.03
C PRO A 5 10.45 -1.25 2.66
N SER A 6 11.54 -2.05 2.67
CA SER A 6 11.51 -3.45 2.22
C SER A 6 10.42 -4.29 2.87
N GLU A 7 10.25 -4.18 4.20
CA GLU A 7 9.20 -4.92 4.92
C GLU A 7 7.78 -4.57 4.42
N ALA A 8 7.52 -3.29 4.16
CA ALA A 8 6.22 -2.85 3.65
C ALA A 8 6.01 -3.27 2.19
N ALA A 9 7.06 -3.19 1.37
CA ALA A 9 7.02 -3.61 -0.02
C ALA A 9 6.74 -5.12 -0.14
N ASP A 10 7.48 -5.95 0.59
CA ASP A 10 7.38 -7.41 0.52
C ASP A 10 6.03 -7.91 1.03
N LEU A 11 5.53 -7.30 2.12
CA LEU A 11 4.19 -7.58 2.63
C LEU A 11 3.10 -7.29 1.58
N LEU A 12 3.15 -6.12 0.93
CA LEU A 12 2.16 -5.76 -0.09
C LEU A 12 2.30 -6.61 -1.36
N ARG A 13 3.52 -6.97 -1.78
CA ARG A 13 3.73 -7.91 -2.90
C ARG A 13 3.07 -9.24 -2.62
N ALA A 14 3.30 -9.81 -1.43
CA ALA A 14 2.75 -11.10 -1.05
C ALA A 14 1.21 -11.08 -1.03
N VAL A 15 0.62 -10.05 -0.41
CA VAL A 15 -0.82 -10.00 -0.21
C VAL A 15 -1.58 -9.56 -1.46
N GLU A 16 -1.11 -8.52 -2.16
CA GLU A 16 -1.87 -7.90 -3.26
C GLU A 16 -1.50 -8.48 -4.63
N LEU A 17 -0.24 -8.87 -4.85
CA LEU A 17 0.24 -9.32 -6.16
C LEU A 17 0.31 -10.85 -6.27
N GLN A 18 0.75 -11.51 -5.19
CA GLN A 18 0.85 -12.98 -5.15
C GLN A 18 -0.43 -13.65 -4.62
N GLY A 19 -1.40 -12.87 -4.14
CA GLY A 19 -2.68 -13.37 -3.67
C GLY A 19 -2.61 -14.16 -2.36
N ILE A 20 -1.50 -14.09 -1.60
CA ILE A 20 -1.39 -14.74 -0.30
C ILE A 20 -2.38 -14.06 0.65
N SER A 21 -3.24 -14.85 1.29
CA SER A 21 -4.18 -14.28 2.25
C SER A 21 -3.44 -13.68 3.44
N GLN A 22 -3.94 -12.57 3.99
CA GLN A 22 -3.38 -11.97 5.20
C GLN A 22 -3.34 -12.98 6.36
N LYS A 23 -4.32 -13.89 6.46
CA LYS A 23 -4.32 -14.91 7.51
C LYS A 23 -3.13 -15.87 7.36
N GLU A 24 -2.92 -16.40 6.16
CA GLU A 24 -1.81 -17.30 5.85
C GLU A 24 -0.44 -16.61 6.05
N TYR A 25 -0.31 -15.36 5.62
CA TYR A 25 0.93 -14.61 5.83
C TYR A 25 1.20 -14.41 7.33
N ALA A 26 0.16 -14.11 8.13
CA ALA A 26 0.31 -13.93 9.58
C ALA A 26 0.77 -15.22 10.26
N GLU A 27 0.21 -16.37 9.86
CA GLU A 27 0.61 -17.70 10.33
C GLU A 27 2.07 -18.00 9.97
N LYS A 28 2.49 -17.77 8.71
CA LYS A 28 3.88 -17.94 8.27
C LYS A 28 4.87 -17.02 9.00
N ALA A 29 4.44 -15.80 9.30
CA ALA A 29 5.26 -14.81 10.01
C ALA A 29 5.22 -14.96 11.55
N GLY A 30 4.44 -15.89 12.09
CA GLY A 30 4.33 -16.13 13.53
C GLY A 30 3.71 -14.95 14.31
N ILE A 31 2.85 -14.15 13.68
CA ILE A 31 2.19 -13.01 14.31
C ILE A 31 0.67 -13.14 14.28
N SER A 32 0.00 -12.38 15.15
CA SER A 32 -1.47 -12.36 15.14
C SER A 32 -2.02 -11.74 13.85
N TYR A 33 -3.21 -12.20 13.43
CA TYR A 33 -3.90 -11.64 12.28
C TYR A 33 -4.18 -10.13 12.43
N SER A 34 -4.53 -9.67 13.64
CA SER A 34 -4.78 -8.24 13.89
C SER A 34 -3.50 -7.40 13.80
N THR A 35 -2.35 -7.94 14.24
CA THR A 35 -1.04 -7.31 14.04
C THR A 35 -0.72 -7.19 12.56
N LEU A 36 -0.88 -8.26 11.78
CA LEU A 36 -0.62 -8.21 10.34
C LEU A 36 -1.57 -7.23 9.63
N LYS A 37 -2.88 -7.27 9.94
CA LYS A 37 -3.86 -6.35 9.36
C LYS A 37 -3.47 -4.89 9.57
N SER A 38 -3.01 -4.54 10.77
CA SER A 38 -2.51 -3.19 11.08
C SER A 38 -1.26 -2.83 10.26
N ARG A 39 -0.32 -3.77 10.06
CA ARG A 39 0.86 -3.58 9.20
C ARG A 39 0.46 -3.37 7.74
N VAL A 40 -0.44 -4.18 7.20
CA VAL A 40 -0.94 -4.02 5.82
C VAL A 40 -1.57 -2.64 5.64
N GLN A 41 -2.41 -2.19 6.57
CA GLN A 41 -2.99 -0.85 6.50
C GLN A 41 -1.94 0.26 6.55
N ALA A 42 -0.91 0.12 7.40
CA ALA A 42 0.20 1.07 7.46
C ALA A 42 0.98 1.11 6.14
N SER A 43 1.33 -0.05 5.57
CA SER A 43 2.01 -0.16 4.28
C SER A 43 1.18 0.44 3.14
N ARG A 44 -0.13 0.22 3.11
CA ARG A 44 -1.04 0.85 2.12
C ARG A 44 -1.06 2.37 2.26
N ARG A 45 -0.99 2.92 3.48
CA ARG A 45 -0.87 4.37 3.70
C ARG A 45 0.46 4.93 3.21
N GLN A 46 1.56 4.22 3.46
CA GLN A 46 2.87 4.62 2.95
C GLN A 46 2.89 4.61 1.41
N LEU A 47 2.31 3.59 0.79
CA LEU A 47 2.21 3.51 -0.67
C LEU A 47 1.39 4.67 -1.24
N ARG A 48 0.26 4.98 -0.59
CA ARG A 48 -0.58 6.13 -0.94
C ARG A 48 0.19 7.46 -0.84
N GLN A 49 0.96 7.66 0.23
CA GLN A 49 1.78 8.88 0.38
C GLN A 49 2.80 9.05 -0.75
N LEU A 50 3.35 7.97 -1.30
CA LEU A 50 4.22 8.04 -2.47
C LEU A 50 3.47 8.53 -3.71
N PHE A 51 2.24 8.04 -3.93
CA PHE A 51 1.40 8.52 -5.02
C PHE A 51 0.94 9.97 -4.81
N ASP A 52 0.59 10.35 -3.57
CA ASP A 52 0.14 11.70 -3.22
C ASP A 52 1.25 12.76 -3.43
N GLN A 53 2.53 12.36 -3.48
CA GLN A 53 3.62 13.27 -3.85
C GLN A 53 3.55 13.72 -5.31
N CYS A 54 2.99 12.89 -6.18
CA CYS A 54 2.99 13.07 -7.63
C CYS A 54 1.60 13.38 -8.20
N CYS A 55 0.56 12.92 -7.52
CA CYS A 55 -0.81 12.94 -8.00
C CYS A 55 -1.75 13.40 -6.89
N ASP A 56 -2.82 14.09 -7.26
CA ASP A 56 -4.01 14.23 -6.43
C ASP A 56 -4.98 13.13 -6.85
N ILE A 57 -5.25 12.18 -5.94
CA ILE A 57 -6.14 11.05 -6.18
C ILE A 57 -7.42 11.25 -5.37
N ALA A 58 -8.56 11.23 -6.04
CA ALA A 58 -9.88 11.28 -5.42
C ALA A 58 -10.39 9.85 -5.16
N PHE A 59 -10.90 9.62 -3.95
CA PHE A 59 -11.42 8.31 -3.54
C PHE A 59 -12.90 8.39 -3.24
N ALA A 60 -13.63 7.32 -3.56
CA ALA A 60 -15.00 7.13 -3.11
C ALA A 60 -15.03 6.78 -1.62
N SER A 61 -16.23 6.79 -1.04
CA SER A 61 -16.46 6.43 0.36
C SER A 61 -16.07 4.99 0.71
N ASP A 62 -16.03 4.09 -0.26
CA ASP A 62 -15.57 2.71 -0.12
C ASP A 62 -14.04 2.54 -0.30
N GLY A 63 -13.33 3.63 -0.60
CA GLY A 63 -11.89 3.66 -0.81
C GLY A 63 -11.43 3.29 -2.24
N SER A 64 -12.34 3.09 -3.19
CA SER A 64 -12.01 2.95 -4.61
C SER A 64 -11.55 4.28 -5.23
N ILE A 65 -10.75 4.22 -6.30
CA ILE A 65 -10.27 5.42 -7.00
C ILE A 65 -11.40 5.93 -7.90
N MET A 66 -11.80 7.20 -7.72
CA MET A 66 -12.77 7.87 -8.56
C MET A 66 -12.11 8.67 -9.68
N ASP A 67 -11.03 9.38 -9.34
CA ASP A 67 -10.31 10.25 -10.28
C ASP A 67 -8.85 10.41 -9.83
N TYR A 68 -7.98 10.79 -10.76
CA TYR A 68 -6.61 11.17 -10.44
C TYR A 68 -6.11 12.27 -11.39
N SER A 69 -5.38 13.24 -10.84
CA SER A 69 -4.71 14.27 -11.62
C SER A 69 -3.24 14.38 -11.22
N ARG A 70 -2.35 14.60 -12.19
CA ARG A 70 -0.92 14.75 -11.92
C ARG A 70 -0.65 16.17 -11.44
N LYS A 71 0.15 16.31 -10.38
CA LYS A 71 0.63 17.61 -9.90
C LYS A 71 1.61 18.21 -10.90
N SER A 72 1.47 19.49 -11.19
CA SER A 72 2.27 20.19 -12.19
C SER A 72 3.72 20.46 -11.76
N THR A 73 4.05 20.28 -10.48
CA THR A 73 5.39 20.49 -9.91
C THR A 73 5.78 19.35 -8.97
N GLY A 74 7.04 18.92 -9.01
CA GLY A 74 7.63 18.02 -8.01
C GLY A 74 7.57 16.50 -8.28
N CYS A 75 7.15 16.08 -9.48
CA CYS A 75 7.01 14.65 -9.82
C CYS A 75 8.06 14.17 -10.84
N ASP A 76 9.32 14.12 -10.42
CA ASP A 76 10.44 13.76 -11.31
C ASP A 76 10.81 12.27 -11.27
N ARG A 77 10.25 11.47 -10.34
CA ARG A 77 10.48 10.02 -10.24
C ARG A 77 9.26 9.33 -9.62
N CYS A 78 8.40 8.75 -10.44
CA CYS A 78 7.30 7.88 -10.01
C CYS A 78 7.46 6.50 -10.66
#